data_AF-A0A348NYK0-F1
#
_entry.id   AF-A0A348NYK0-F1
#
_cell.length_a   1.000
_cell.length_b   1.000
_cell.length_c   1.000
_cell.angle_alpha   90.00
_cell.angle_beta   90.00
_cell.angle_gamma   90.00
#
_symmetry.space_group_name_H-M   'P 1'
#
loop_
_entity.id
_entity.type
_entity.pdbx_description
1 polymer ?
#
loop_
_entity_poly.entity_id
_entity_poly.type
_entity_poly.pdbx_seq_one_letter_code
_entity_poly.pdbx_strand_id
1 'polypeptide(L)'
;MPTAALIIIIGIVALIGFSIFISFVPIPLWINALFAGVKVSLGSLVGMRLRKVPPFVIVNALITATKAGIPLTTNDLETHYLSGGNVLRVVTALIAADKAGIELNFTMACGIDLAGRNILEAIQTSVNPRVIDAPTTGKIGAVAKDGIQ
;
A
#
# COMPACT_ATOMS: atom_id res chain seq x y z
N MET A 1 -26.59 -37.45 -32.36
CA MET A 1 -26.66 -35.97 -32.43
C MET A 1 -26.92 -35.30 -31.07
N PRO A 2 -27.87 -35.75 -30.20
CA PRO A 2 -28.16 -35.03 -28.95
C PRO A 2 -27.06 -35.17 -27.86
N THR A 3 -26.33 -36.29 -27.84
CA THR A 3 -25.23 -36.53 -26.88
C THR A 3 -24.02 -35.63 -27.09
N ALA A 4 -23.69 -35.31 -28.35
CA ALA A 4 -22.61 -34.38 -28.67
C ALA A 4 -22.94 -32.94 -28.23
N ALA A 5 -24.18 -32.50 -28.42
CA ALA A 5 -24.64 -31.19 -27.95
C ALA A 5 -24.60 -31.09 -26.41
N LEU A 6 -24.97 -32.15 -25.69
CA LEU A 6 -24.90 -32.20 -24.23
C LEU A 6 -23.46 -32.09 -23.70
N ILE A 7 -22.51 -32.80 -24.31
CA ILE A 7 -21.09 -32.74 -23.92
C ILE A 7 -20.53 -31.33 -24.15
N ILE A 8 -20.88 -30.68 -25.26
CA ILE A 8 -20.46 -29.30 -25.56
C ILE A 8 -21.02 -28.33 -24.52
N ILE A 9 -22.30 -28.45 -24.16
CA ILE A 9 -22.93 -27.59 -23.13
C ILE A 9 -22.26 -27.78 -21.77
N ILE A 10 -22.00 -29.02 -21.35
CA ILE A 10 -21.31 -29.30 -20.08
C ILE A 10 -19.89 -28.73 -20.11
N GLY A 11 -19.17 -28.88 -21.22
CA GLY A 11 -17.83 -28.30 -21.41
C GLY A 11 -17.82 -26.78 -21.28
N ILE A 12 -18.81 -26.10 -21.89
CA ILE A 12 -18.96 -24.64 -21.80
C ILE A 12 -19.27 -24.20 -20.36
N VAL A 13 -20.19 -24.88 -19.67
CA VAL A 13 -20.54 -24.56 -18.28
C VAL A 13 -19.34 -24.77 -17.35
N ALA A 14 -18.57 -25.86 -17.55
CA ALA A 14 -17.35 -26.12 -16.79
C ALA A 14 -16.28 -25.04 -17.05
N LEU A 15 -16.10 -24.62 -18.30
CA LEU A 15 -15.17 -23.55 -18.66
C LEU A 15 -15.56 -22.20 -18.02
N ILE A 16 -16.85 -21.85 -18.04
CA ILE A 16 -17.37 -20.64 -17.40
C ILE A 16 -17.17 -20.71 -15.88
N GLY A 17 -17.53 -21.82 -15.25
CA GLY A 17 -17.33 -22.03 -13.81
C GLY A 17 -15.85 -21.92 -13.41
N PHE A 18 -14.96 -22.51 -14.19
CA PHE A 18 -13.51 -22.43 -13.99
C PHE A 18 -12.99 -21.00 -14.16
N SER A 19 -13.47 -20.27 -15.17
CA SER A 19 -13.10 -18.86 -15.39
C SER A 19 -13.54 -17.97 -14.22
N ILE A 20 -14.72 -18.21 -13.64
CA ILE A 20 -15.21 -17.47 -12.46
C ILE A 20 -14.35 -17.79 -11.24
N PHE A 21 -14.01 -19.06 -11.04
CA PHE A 21 -13.14 -19.49 -9.93
C PHE A 21 -11.75 -18.84 -10.00
N ILE A 22 -11.12 -18.83 -11.18
CA ILE A 22 -9.85 -18.13 -11.41
C ILE A 22 -9.97 -16.62 -11.21
N SER A 23 -11.09 -16.00 -11.60
CA SER A 23 -11.33 -14.56 -11.35
C SER A 23 -11.45 -14.26 -9.85
N PHE A 24 -11.85 -15.25 -9.04
CA PHE A 24 -11.98 -15.09 -7.59
C PHE A 24 -10.66 -15.23 -6.85
N VAL A 25 -9.75 -16.10 -7.32
CA VAL A 25 -8.44 -16.33 -6.69
C VAL A 25 -7.34 -15.55 -7.41
N PRO A 26 -6.69 -14.55 -6.76
CA PRO A 26 -5.63 -13.77 -7.38
C PRO A 26 -4.30 -14.56 -7.42
N ILE A 27 -4.25 -15.65 -8.21
CA ILE A 27 -3.07 -16.51 -8.39
C ILE A 27 -1.85 -15.70 -8.87
N PRO A 28 -1.96 -14.79 -9.86
CA PRO A 28 -0.80 -14.01 -10.30
C PRO A 28 -0.19 -13.15 -9.18
N LEU A 29 -1.03 -12.58 -8.32
CA LEU A 29 -0.58 -11.76 -7.19
C LEU A 29 0.15 -12.61 -6.15
N TRP A 30 -0.34 -13.81 -5.88
CA TRP A 30 0.30 -14.75 -4.96
C TRP A 30 1.70 -15.16 -5.44
N ILE A 31 1.84 -15.46 -6.73
CA ILE A 31 3.13 -15.79 -7.35
C ILE A 31 4.10 -14.61 -7.22
N ASN A 32 3.65 -13.38 -7.50
CA ASN A 32 4.48 -12.17 -7.34
C ASN A 32 4.94 -11.96 -5.89
N ALA A 33 4.08 -12.22 -4.91
CA ALA A 33 4.44 -12.14 -3.49
C ALA A 33 5.52 -13.17 -3.13
N LEU A 34 5.39 -14.40 -3.62
CA LEU A 34 6.35 -15.47 -3.38
C LEU A 34 7.75 -15.11 -3.92
N PHE A 35 7.83 -14.64 -5.17
CA PHE A 35 9.10 -14.21 -5.77
C PHE A 35 9.70 -12.97 -5.11
N ALA A 36 8.87 -12.13 -4.49
CA ALA A 36 9.33 -10.99 -3.70
C ALA A 36 9.78 -11.38 -2.28
N GLY A 37 9.74 -12.66 -1.91
CA GLY A 37 10.09 -13.12 -0.56
C GLY A 37 9.01 -12.86 0.50
N VAL A 38 7.82 -12.46 0.08
CA VAL A 38 6.68 -12.14 0.95
C VAL A 38 5.81 -13.38 1.14
N LYS A 39 5.78 -13.91 2.36
CA LYS A 39 5.02 -15.12 2.70
C LYS A 39 3.54 -14.79 2.92
N VAL A 40 2.74 -14.82 1.86
CA VAL A 40 1.27 -14.66 1.92
C VAL A 40 0.62 -15.96 1.47
N SER A 41 -0.33 -16.48 2.24
CA SER A 41 -1.08 -17.68 1.87
C SER A 41 -2.22 -17.35 0.90
N LEU A 42 -2.60 -18.31 0.05
CA LEU A 42 -3.78 -18.18 -0.81
C LEU A 42 -5.05 -17.93 0.01
N GLY A 43 -5.17 -18.58 1.18
CA GLY A 43 -6.27 -18.37 2.12
C GLY A 43 -6.34 -16.93 2.65
N SER A 44 -5.19 -16.30 2.92
CA SER A 44 -5.13 -14.90 3.32
C SER A 44 -5.65 -13.96 2.23
N LEU A 45 -5.30 -14.21 0.96
CA LEU A 45 -5.78 -13.39 -0.18
C LEU A 45 -7.29 -13.48 -0.35
N VAL A 46 -7.85 -14.69 -0.21
CA VAL A 46 -9.31 -14.89 -0.22
C VAL A 46 -9.95 -14.21 1.00
N GLY A 47 -9.36 -14.36 2.19
CA GLY A 47 -9.81 -13.72 3.42
C GLY A 47 -9.79 -12.19 3.38
N MET A 48 -8.84 -11.58 2.67
CA MET A 48 -8.83 -10.15 2.40
C MET A 48 -10.06 -9.73 1.58
N ARG A 49 -10.38 -10.46 0.50
CA ARG A 49 -11.58 -10.17 -0.32
C ARG A 49 -12.88 -10.29 0.49
N LEU A 50 -12.99 -11.31 1.36
CA LEU A 50 -14.15 -11.49 2.25
C LEU A 50 -14.33 -10.31 3.22
N ARG A 51 -13.22 -9.77 3.74
CA ARG A 51 -13.22 -8.58 4.60
C ARG A 51 -13.33 -7.25 3.83
N LYS A 52 -13.57 -7.30 2.51
CA LYS A 52 -13.61 -6.13 1.61
C LYS A 52 -12.31 -5.33 1.57
N VAL A 53 -11.18 -5.99 1.85
CA VAL A 53 -9.84 -5.41 1.70
C VAL A 53 -9.27 -5.83 0.34
N PRO A 54 -8.84 -4.90 -0.52
CA PRO A 54 -8.30 -5.23 -1.84
C PRO A 54 -6.90 -5.88 -1.68
N PRO A 55 -6.74 -7.17 -2.01
CA PRO A 55 -5.48 -7.89 -1.78
C PRO A 55 -4.31 -7.26 -2.55
N PHE A 56 -4.59 -6.71 -3.74
CA PHE A 56 -3.60 -6.07 -4.60
C PHE A 56 -2.88 -4.91 -3.90
N VAL A 57 -3.61 -4.05 -3.18
CA VAL A 57 -3.03 -2.89 -2.49
C VAL A 57 -2.13 -3.35 -1.34
N ILE A 58 -2.62 -4.29 -0.52
CA ILE A 58 -1.92 -4.79 0.65
C ILE A 58 -0.64 -5.53 0.26
N VAL A 59 -0.73 -6.46 -0.69
CA VAL A 59 0.41 -7.27 -1.12
C VAL A 59 1.48 -6.41 -1.77
N ASN A 60 1.12 -5.47 -2.65
CA ASN A 60 2.12 -4.60 -3.28
C ASN A 60 2.79 -3.67 -2.27
N ALA A 61 2.03 -3.12 -1.32
CA ALA A 61 2.59 -2.33 -0.24
C ALA A 61 3.56 -3.17 0.61
N LEU A 62 3.19 -4.41 0.94
CA LEU A 62 4.02 -5.33 1.71
C LEU A 62 5.30 -5.74 0.97
N ILE A 63 5.22 -6.01 -0.33
CA ILE A 63 6.36 -6.27 -1.20
C ILE A 63 7.32 -5.08 -1.18
N THR A 64 6.78 -3.87 -1.30
CA THR A 64 7.59 -2.64 -1.33
C THR A 64 8.28 -2.40 0.02
N ALA A 65 7.55 -2.58 1.13
CA ALA A 65 8.12 -2.48 2.48
C ALA A 65 9.21 -3.52 2.74
N THR A 66 8.96 -4.79 2.39
CA THR A 66 9.91 -5.90 2.57
C THR A 66 11.19 -5.68 1.77
N LYS A 67 11.06 -5.22 0.51
CA LYS A 67 12.22 -4.88 -0.33
C LYS A 67 13.00 -3.66 0.18
N ALA A 68 12.36 -2.77 0.93
CA ALA A 68 13.01 -1.65 1.60
C ALA A 68 13.58 -2.03 2.98
N GLY A 69 13.44 -3.28 3.43
CA GLY A 69 13.93 -3.72 4.74
C GLY A 69 13.03 -3.32 5.91
N ILE A 70 11.82 -2.83 5.66
CA ILE A 70 10.88 -2.40 6.70
C ILE A 70 10.01 -3.59 7.11
N PRO A 71 10.11 -4.07 8.37
CA PRO A 71 9.37 -5.22 8.83
C PRO A 71 7.91 -4.84 9.10
N LEU A 72 7.02 -5.14 8.15
CA LEU A 72 5.57 -4.98 8.31
C LEU A 72 4.87 -6.32 8.15
N THR A 73 3.72 -6.48 8.81
CA THR A 73 2.88 -7.68 8.63
C THR A 73 1.69 -7.39 7.73
N THR A 74 1.10 -8.44 7.16
CA THR A 74 -0.17 -8.32 6.42
C THR A 74 -1.27 -7.71 7.28
N ASN A 75 -1.34 -8.12 8.55
CA ASN A 75 -2.38 -7.68 9.48
C ASN A 75 -2.29 -6.20 9.80
N ASP A 76 -1.07 -5.65 9.89
CA ASP A 76 -0.86 -4.21 10.14
C ASP A 76 -1.44 -3.36 9.01
N LEU A 77 -1.11 -3.74 7.76
CA LEU A 77 -1.57 -3.03 6.57
C LEU A 77 -3.09 -3.18 6.36
N GLU A 78 -3.63 -4.37 6.62
CA GLU A 78 -5.07 -4.63 6.56
C GLU A 78 -5.83 -3.83 7.62
N THR A 79 -5.34 -3.81 8.86
CA THR A 79 -5.94 -3.02 9.96
C THR A 79 -5.98 -1.55 9.58
N HIS A 80 -4.86 -1.00 9.09
CA HIS A 80 -4.80 0.39 8.69
C HIS A 80 -5.75 0.72 7.52
N TYR A 81 -5.86 -0.18 6.53
CA TYR A 81 -6.83 -0.03 5.45
C TYR A 81 -8.28 -0.04 5.95
N LEU A 82 -8.61 -0.96 6.86
CA LEU A 82 -9.95 -1.08 7.45
C LEU A 82 -10.30 0.13 8.33
N SER A 83 -9.30 0.79 8.93
CA SER A 83 -9.46 2.07 9.63
C SER A 83 -9.70 3.26 8.68
N GLY A 84 -9.70 3.05 7.36
CA GLY A 84 -9.88 4.10 6.36
C GLY A 84 -8.60 4.84 5.98
N GLY A 85 -7.44 4.33 6.38
CA GLY A 85 -6.13 4.92 6.08
C GLY A 85 -5.60 4.57 4.70
N ASN A 86 -4.60 5.33 4.25
CA ASN A 86 -3.91 5.13 2.98
C ASN A 86 -2.61 4.34 3.18
N VAL A 87 -2.71 3.02 3.01
CA VAL A 87 -1.59 2.07 3.13
C VAL A 87 -0.40 2.45 2.25
N LEU A 88 -0.64 2.82 0.99
CA LEU A 88 0.45 3.14 0.06
C LEU A 88 1.22 4.38 0.49
N ARG A 89 0.51 5.41 0.96
CA ARG A 89 1.10 6.66 1.46
C ARG A 89 1.95 6.41 2.70
N VAL A 90 1.44 5.64 3.66
CA VAL A 90 2.18 5.29 4.89
C VAL A 90 3.44 4.51 4.58
N VAL A 91 3.35 3.45 3.76
CA VAL A 91 4.54 2.66 3.38
C VAL A 91 5.57 3.51 2.64
N THR A 92 5.13 4.35 1.70
CA THR A 92 6.05 5.23 0.96
C THR A 92 6.74 6.24 1.90
N ALA A 93 6.01 6.80 2.87
CA ALA A 93 6.56 7.71 3.86
C ALA A 93 7.57 7.02 4.79
N LEU A 94 7.29 5.79 5.21
CA LEU A 94 8.22 4.99 6.03
C LEU A 94 9.52 4.71 5.27
N ILE A 95 9.44 4.36 3.98
CA ILE A 95 10.62 4.15 3.12
C ILE A 95 11.41 5.45 2.94
N ALA A 96 10.72 6.57 2.75
CA ALA A 96 11.39 7.88 2.63
C ALA A 96 12.08 8.28 3.94
N ALA A 97 11.44 8.04 5.09
CA ALA A 97 11.99 8.33 6.41
C ALA A 97 13.23 7.48 6.69
N ASP A 98 13.15 6.16 6.47
CA ASP A 98 14.25 5.22 6.66
C ASP A 98 15.48 5.60 5.82
N LYS A 99 15.29 5.90 4.53
CA LYS A 99 16.36 6.36 3.63
C LYS A 99 17.00 7.70 4.04
N ALA A 100 16.27 8.52 4.78
CA ALA A 100 16.75 9.81 5.27
C ALA A 100 17.27 9.76 6.71
N GLY A 101 17.28 8.57 7.35
CA GLY A 101 17.71 8.41 8.73
C GLY A 101 16.74 9.04 9.75
N ILE A 102 15.47 9.19 9.39
CA ILE A 102 14.42 9.71 10.27
C ILE A 102 13.72 8.53 10.93
N GLU A 103 13.75 8.48 12.26
CA GLU A 103 13.01 7.47 13.02
C GLU A 103 11.50 7.71 12.90
N LEU A 104 10.82 6.86 12.14
CA LEU A 104 9.37 6.89 11.97
C LEU A 104 8.78 5.50 12.19
N ASN A 105 8.00 5.36 13.26
CA ASN A 105 7.31 4.12 13.57
C ASN A 105 6.03 3.96 12.74
N PHE A 106 5.70 2.73 12.33
CA PHE A 106 4.48 2.42 11.56
C PHE A 106 3.21 2.93 12.26
N THR A 107 3.05 2.67 13.55
CA THR A 107 1.87 3.12 14.32
C THR A 107 1.74 4.64 14.34
N MET A 108 2.86 5.36 14.45
CA MET A 108 2.87 6.82 14.39
C MET A 108 2.48 7.30 13.00
N ALA A 109 3.02 6.68 11.96
CA ALA A 109 2.70 7.01 10.58
C ALA A 109 1.21 6.79 10.25
N CYS A 110 0.63 5.70 10.74
CA CYS A 110 -0.81 5.44 10.67
C CYS A 110 -1.63 6.49 11.40
N GLY A 111 -1.23 6.88 12.61
CA GLY A 111 -1.92 7.92 13.38
C GLY A 111 -1.95 9.26 12.66
N ILE A 112 -0.84 9.66 12.03
CA ILE A 112 -0.74 10.91 11.27
C ILE A 112 -1.63 10.86 10.01
N ASP A 113 -1.63 9.74 9.28
CA ASP A 113 -2.48 9.58 8.09
C ASP A 113 -3.97 9.59 8.45
N LEU A 114 -4.36 8.90 9.54
CA LEU A 114 -5.74 8.90 10.04
C LEU A 114 -6.17 10.28 10.58
N ALA A 115 -5.23 11.12 11.05
CA ALA A 115 -5.49 12.51 11.40
C ALA A 115 -5.70 13.42 10.17
N GLY A 116 -5.69 12.86 8.94
CA GLY A 116 -5.89 13.60 7.70
C GLY A 116 -4.69 14.47 7.30
N ARG A 117 -3.50 14.20 7.85
CA ARG A 117 -2.27 14.91 7.51
C ARG A 117 -1.50 14.16 6.42
N ASN A 118 -0.89 14.91 5.51
CA ASN A 118 -0.04 14.32 4.47
C ASN A 118 1.34 14.01 5.04
N ILE A 119 1.50 12.82 5.61
CA ILE A 119 2.77 12.38 6.18
C ILE A 119 3.92 12.35 5.17
N LEU A 120 3.63 12.00 3.91
CA LEU A 120 4.65 11.92 2.88
C LEU A 120 5.27 13.28 2.61
N GLU A 121 4.46 14.34 2.55
CA GLU A 121 4.92 15.72 2.37
C GLU A 121 5.75 16.21 3.57
N ALA A 122 5.31 15.87 4.79
CA ALA A 122 6.04 16.20 6.00
C ALA A 122 7.45 15.60 5.99
N ILE A 123 7.58 14.31 5.65
CA ILE A 123 8.88 13.63 5.54
C ILE A 123 9.70 14.21 4.39
N GLN A 124 9.12 14.38 3.20
CA GLN A 124 9.83 14.94 2.04
C GLN A 124 10.44 16.32 2.32
N THR A 125 9.75 17.17 3.09
CA THR A 125 10.27 18.49 3.47
C THR A 125 11.48 18.37 4.40
N SER A 126 11.51 17.34 5.26
CA SER A 126 12.67 17.05 6.10
C SER A 126 13.85 16.47 5.32
N VAL A 127 13.60 15.63 4.30
CA VAL A 127 14.67 15.02 3.48
C VAL A 127 15.26 16.01 2.47
N ASN A 128 14.41 16.81 1.84
CA ASN A 128 14.79 17.79 0.83
C ASN A 128 14.27 19.17 1.23
N PRO A 129 14.97 19.86 2.15
CA PRO A 129 14.53 21.17 2.61
C PRO A 129 14.53 22.16 1.45
N ARG A 130 13.52 23.03 1.40
CA ARG A 130 13.49 24.12 0.43
C ARG A 130 14.58 25.13 0.79
N VAL A 131 15.59 25.24 -0.07
CA VAL A 131 16.55 26.33 0.01
C VAL A 131 15.88 27.59 -0.53
N ILE A 132 15.85 28.64 0.28
CA ILE A 132 15.40 29.96 -0.11
C ILE A 132 16.62 30.86 -0.10
N ASP A 133 16.93 31.49 -1.23
CA ASP A 133 18.04 32.44 -1.31
C ASP A 133 17.72 33.68 -0.49
N ALA A 134 18.53 33.94 0.53
CA ALA A 134 18.43 35.14 1.32
C ALA A 134 19.00 36.35 0.56
N PRO A 135 18.35 37.52 0.55
CA PRO A 135 18.90 38.72 -0.07
C PRO A 135 20.19 39.17 0.65
N THR A 136 21.26 39.41 -0.11
CA THR A 136 22.59 39.79 0.40
C THR A 136 22.62 41.20 1.03
N THR A 137 21.65 42.04 0.68
CA THR A 137 21.52 43.42 1.18
C THR A 137 20.07 43.67 1.57
N GLY A 138 19.80 43.89 2.86
CA GLY A 138 18.46 44.14 3.39
C GLY A 138 18.20 43.43 4.73
N LYS A 139 16.98 43.59 5.26
CA LYS A 139 16.50 42.83 6.43
C LYS A 139 15.61 41.70 5.94
N ILE A 140 15.83 40.49 6.47
CA ILE A 140 15.02 39.31 6.19
C ILE A 140 13.91 39.28 7.24
N GLY A 141 12.67 39.47 6.81
CA GLY A 141 11.48 39.26 7.63
C GLY A 141 10.84 37.93 7.24
N ALA A 142 10.60 37.05 8.20
CA ALA A 142 9.86 35.82 8.00
C ALA A 142 8.61 35.87 8.86
N VAL A 143 7.46 35.49 8.29
CA VAL A 143 6.21 35.33 9.04
C VAL A 143 5.95 33.84 9.12
N ALA A 144 5.73 33.33 10.32
CA ALA A 144 5.36 31.94 10.50
C ALA A 144 3.98 31.67 9.87
N LYS A 145 3.71 30.42 9.48
CA LYS A 145 2.47 30.05 8.76
C LYS A 145 1.19 30.33 9.56
N ASP A 146 1.32 30.47 10.88
CA ASP A 146 0.29 30.86 11.85
C ASP A 146 0.16 32.38 12.03
N GLY A 147 0.90 33.20 11.29
CA GLY A 147 0.70 34.65 11.18
C GLY A 147 1.42 35.50 12.22
N ILE A 148 2.35 34.92 12.99
CA ILE A 148 3.21 35.66 13.92
C ILE A 148 4.50 36.11 13.20
N GLN A 149 4.81 37.40 13.34
CA GLN A 149 5.97 38.10 12.76
C GLN A 149 7.13 38.19 13.75
#